data_AF-A0ABD3TJK7-F1
#
_entry.id   AF-A0ABD3TJK7-F1
#
_cell.length_a   1.000
_cell.length_b   1.000
_cell.length_c   1.000
_cell.angle_alpha   90.00
_cell.angle_beta   90.00
_cell.angle_gamma   90.00
#
_symmetry.space_group_name_H-M   'P 1'
#
loop_
_entity.id
_entity.type
_entity.pdbx_description
1 polymer ?
#
loop_
_entity_poly.entity_id
_entity_poly.type
_entity_poly.pdbx_seq_one_letter_code
_entity_poly.pdbx_strand_id
1 'polypeptide(L)' 'YGANVKVVVHEGRNALWYARSSSSSECVELLVNNGCPEHPTLPRRRGSVQPGKNDVFEKLPA' A
#
# COMPACT_ATOMS: atom_id res chain seq x y z
N TYR A 1 -0.56 -2.50 -24.74
CA TYR A 1 -0.53 -3.58 -23.73
C TYR A 1 0.69 -3.38 -22.84
N GLY A 2 0.63 -3.81 -21.57
CA GLY A 2 1.71 -3.61 -20.59
C GLY A 2 1.46 -2.52 -19.54
N ALA A 3 0.21 -2.23 -19.21
CA ALA A 3 -0.11 -1.30 -18.12
C ALA A 3 0.40 -1.85 -16.77
N ASN A 4 1.00 -0.99 -15.95
CA ASN A 4 1.48 -1.37 -14.63
C ASN A 4 0.36 -1.24 -13.58
N VAL A 5 -0.16 -2.38 -13.11
CA VAL A 5 -1.26 -2.43 -12.13
C VAL A 5 -0.85 -2.07 -10.70
N LYS A 6 0.45 -1.87 -10.44
CA LYS A 6 0.98 -1.52 -9.10
C LYS A 6 1.12 0.00 -8.90
N VAL A 7 0.81 0.79 -9.93
CA VAL A 7 0.90 2.25 -9.85
C VAL A 7 -0.18 2.79 -8.92
N VAL A 8 0.20 3.81 -8.16
CA VAL A 8 -0.66 4.54 -7.25
C VAL A 8 -0.61 6.02 -7.61
N VAL A 9 -1.72 6.72 -7.50
CA VAL A 9 -1.77 8.18 -7.64
C VAL A 9 -1.23 8.87 -6.39
N HIS A 10 -1.08 10.19 -6.43
CA HIS A 10 -0.57 10.99 -5.30
C HIS A 10 -1.38 10.81 -4.00
N GLU A 11 -2.66 10.46 -4.11
CA GLU A 11 -3.55 10.16 -2.97
C GLU A 11 -3.34 8.76 -2.38
N GLY A 12 -2.43 7.96 -2.93
CA GLY A 12 -2.24 6.55 -2.55
C GLY A 12 -3.33 5.61 -3.07
N ARG A 13 -4.21 6.07 -3.96
CA ARG A 13 -5.24 5.24 -4.60
C ARG A 13 -4.67 4.54 -5.83
N ASN A 14 -5.16 3.35 -6.15
CA ASN A 14 -4.80 2.63 -7.38
C ASN A 14 -6.04 2.36 -8.24
N ALA A 15 -5.85 1.71 -9.37
CA ALA A 15 -6.94 1.36 -10.29
C ALA A 15 -8.07 0.55 -9.63
N LEU A 16 -7.73 -0.35 -8.69
CA LEU A 16 -8.71 -1.18 -7.98
C LEU A 16 -9.67 -0.35 -7.12
N TRP A 17 -9.17 0.72 -6.49
CA TRP A 17 -10.00 1.63 -5.70
C TRP A 17 -11.11 2.26 -6.54
N TYR A 18 -10.78 2.73 -7.75
CA TYR A 18 -11.76 3.32 -8.65
C TYR A 18 -12.75 2.29 -9.19
N ALA A 19 -12.28 1.10 -9.58
CA ALA A 19 -13.15 0.03 -10.05
C ALA A 19 -14.21 -0.37 -9.00
N ARG A 20 -13.82 -0.44 -7.72
CA ARG A 20 -14.75 -0.68 -6.61
C ARG A 20 -15.72 0.48 -6.39
N SER A 21 -15.24 1.72 -6.43
CA SER A 21 -16.09 2.90 -6.28
C SER A 21 -17.14 3.03 -7.39
N SER A 22 -16.85 2.46 -8.57
CA SER A 22 -17.77 2.42 -9.71
C SER A 22 -18.64 1.17 -9.75
N SER A 23 -18.59 0.30 -8.72
CA SER A 23 -19.33 -0.98 -8.67
C SER A 23 -19.08 -1.89 -9.88
N SER A 24 -17.91 -1.80 -10.51
CA SER A 24 -17.57 -2.58 -11.71
C SER A 24 -16.85 -3.87 -11.31
N SER A 25 -17.62 -4.94 -11.10
CA SER A 25 -17.10 -6.25 -10.66
C SER A 25 -16.11 -6.85 -11.65
N GLU A 26 -16.40 -6.77 -12.96
CA GLU A 26 -15.51 -7.28 -14.00
C GLU A 26 -14.14 -6.57 -13.99
N CYS A 27 -14.13 -5.24 -13.86
CA CYS A 27 -12.87 -4.49 -13.74
C CYS A 27 -12.10 -4.90 -12.47
N VAL A 28 -12.80 -5.13 -11.36
CA VAL A 28 -12.19 -5.59 -10.10
C VAL A 28 -11.53 -6.95 -10.30
N GLU A 29 -12.23 -7.93 -10.87
CA GLU A 29 -11.70 -9.27 -11.13
C GLU A 29 -10.48 -9.23 -12.07
N LEU A 30 -10.56 -8.47 -13.17
CA LEU A 30 -9.45 -8.30 -14.09
C LEU A 30 -8.23 -7.70 -13.39
N LEU A 31 -8.40 -6.65 -12.58
CA LEU A 31 -7.30 -6.01 -11.87
C LEU A 31 -6.69 -6.93 -10.80
N VAL A 32 -7.51 -7.65 -10.04
CA VAL A 32 -7.06 -8.63 -9.04
C VAL A 32 -6.29 -9.77 -9.71
N ASN A 33 -6.82 -10.33 -10.80
CA ASN A 33 -6.17 -11.42 -11.55
C ASN A 33 -4.82 -10.99 -12.14
N ASN A 34 -4.65 -9.70 -12.44
CA ASN A 34 -3.38 -9.15 -12.90
C ASN A 34 -2.40 -8.80 -11.76
N GLY A 35 -2.75 -9.04 -10.49
CA GLY A 35 -1.89 -8.79 -9.33
C GLY A 35 -1.89 -7.34 -8.87
N CYS A 36 -2.98 -6.60 -9.07
CA CYS A 36 -3.18 -5.27 -8.51
C CYS A 36 -3.27 -5.35 -6.97
N PRO A 37 -2.46 -4.60 -6.21
CA PRO A 37 -2.47 -4.68 -4.75
C PRO A 37 -3.76 -4.09 -4.18
N GLU A 38 -4.44 -4.82 -3.30
CA GLU A 38 -5.67 -4.31 -2.68
C GLU A 38 -5.42 -3.14 -1.73
N HIS A 39 -4.31 -3.20 -1.01
CA HIS A 39 -3.83 -2.14 -0.13
C HIS A 39 -2.51 -1.60 -0.68
N PRO A 40 -2.55 -0.66 -1.65
CA PRO A 40 -1.35 0.02 -2.07
C PRO A 40 -0.70 0.74 -0.88
N THR A 41 0.47 0.29 -0.47
CA THR A 41 1.27 1.02 0.51
C THR A 41 2.12 2.03 -0.24
N LEU A 42 2.09 3.29 0.20
CA LEU A 42 3.08 4.26 -0.25
C LEU A 42 4.47 3.68 0.07
N PRO A 43 5.47 3.78 -0.83
CA PRO A 43 6.82 3.33 -0.51
C PRO A 43 7.25 4.05 0.77
N ARG A 44 7.42 3.29 1.87
CA ARG A 44 8.02 3.83 3.10
C ARG A 44 9.32 4.47 2.66
N ARG A 45 9.48 5.78 2.95
CA ARG A 45 10.78 6.44 2.83
C ARG A 45 11.80 5.54 3.53
N ARG A 46 12.70 4.93 2.75
CA ARG A 46 13.76 4.06 3.25
C ARG A 46 14.59 4.92 4.22
N GLY A 47 14.38 4.75 5.52
CA GLY A 47 14.92 5.62 6.57
C GLY A 47 13.97 5.94 7.74
N SER A 48 12.66 5.70 7.63
CA SER A 48 11.72 5.87 8.75
C SER A 48 11.59 4.63 9.63
N VAL A 49 12.72 4.05 10.06
CA VAL A 49 12.73 3.16 11.23
C VAL A 49 12.66 4.08 12.44
N GLN A 50 11.47 4.22 13.02
CA GLN A 50 11.37 4.76 14.38
C GLN A 50 12.01 3.70 15.28
N PRO A 51 13.07 4.02 16.04
CA PRO A 51 13.59 3.09 17.05
C PRO A 51 12.43 2.73 17.97
N GLY A 52 12.27 1.43 18.24
CA GLY A 52 11.20 0.92 19.07
C GLY A 52 11.20 1.65 20.40
N LYS A 53 10.04 2.16 20.82
CA LYS A 53 9.87 2.79 22.14
C LYS A 53 10.18 1.84 23.31
N ASN A 54 10.42 0.56 23.03
CA ASN A 54 10.69 -0.48 24.02
C ASN A 54 12.18 -0.54 24.41
N ASP A 55 13.11 -0.10 23.55
CA ASP A 55 14.55 -0.20 23.81
C ASP A 55 15.06 0.86 24.81
N VAL A 56 14.28 1.91 25.06
CA VAL A 56 14.65 3.02 25.95
C VAL A 56 14.41 2.68 27.41
N PHE A 57 13.41 1.84 27.71
CA PHE A 57 13.02 1.52 29.09
C PHE A 57 13.98 0.53 29.77
N GLU A 58 14.66 -0.34 29.00
CA GLU A 58 15.60 -1.34 29.56
C GLU A 58 17.00 -0.79 29.88
N LYS A 59 17.30 0.46 29.52
CA LYS A 59 18.65 1.07 29.69
C LYS A 59 18.77 2.08 30.82
N LEU A 60 17.81 2.15 31.75
CA LEU A 60 18.01 2.90 32.99
C LEU A 60 18.67 1.99 34.05
N PRO A 61 19.84 2.35 34.62
CA PRO A 61 20.30 1.72 35.84
C PRO A 61 19.32 2.06 36.98
N ALA A 62 19.05 1.06 37.83
CA ALA A 62 18.22 1.17 39.02
C ALA A 62 18.76 2.17 40.04
#